data_AF-A0A175A726-F1
#
_entry.id   AF-A0A175A726-F1
#
_cell.length_a   1.000
_cell.length_b   1.000
_cell.length_c   1.000
_cell.angle_alpha   90.00
_cell.angle_beta   90.00
_cell.angle_gamma   90.00
#
_symmetry.space_group_name_H-M   'P 1'
#
loop_
_entity.id
_entity.type
_entity.pdbx_description
1 polymer ?
#
loop_
_entity_poly.entity_id
_entity_poly.type
_entity_poly.pdbx_seq_one_letter_code
_entity_poly.pdbx_strand_id
1 'polypeptide(L)'
;MPYIPPEVVARAREMDLLTYLRTYEPQELVHFGGSTYCTREHDSLKISNGKWCWFSRGIGGYSALDYLIKVKEMPFTQAVETIMGNLSEAPPAFVPAPKTPKEKVLLLPQANRSATHAVEYLHRRGIDYELIDFCIQTGRLYESYPYHNVVFVGMDADGKPRYANQRGIGSDFIGDANGSDKHYSFGIPAAAASDTLCSVRWRRRWAFLPQYWTFPVSRAVRR
;
A
#
# COMPACT_ATOMS: atom_id res chain seq x y z
N MET A 1 36.56 21.59 -24.83
CA MET A 1 35.72 20.60 -24.12
C MET A 1 36.61 19.84 -23.16
N PRO A 2 36.29 19.76 -21.86
CA PRO A 2 36.98 18.88 -20.94
C PRO A 2 36.81 17.44 -21.43
N TYR A 3 37.92 16.73 -21.66
CA TYR A 3 37.89 15.34 -22.11
C TYR A 3 37.74 14.43 -20.89
N ILE A 4 36.57 13.84 -20.71
CA ILE A 4 36.33 12.83 -19.68
C ILE A 4 36.59 11.46 -20.31
N PRO A 5 37.47 10.63 -19.74
CA PRO A 5 37.71 9.30 -20.26
C PRO A 5 36.43 8.46 -20.27
N PRO A 6 36.16 7.69 -21.34
CA PRO A 6 34.90 6.97 -21.51
C PRO A 6 34.64 5.94 -20.40
N GLU A 7 35.69 5.41 -19.78
CA GLU A 7 35.62 4.49 -18.63
C GLU A 7 34.98 5.14 -17.40
N VAL A 8 35.22 6.44 -17.20
CA VAL A 8 34.65 7.18 -16.07
C VAL A 8 33.15 7.43 -16.32
N VAL A 9 32.77 7.69 -17.57
CA VAL A 9 31.36 7.83 -17.95
C VAL A 9 30.61 6.51 -17.78
N ALA A 10 31.22 5.38 -18.14
CA ALA A 10 30.63 4.06 -17.95
C ALA A 10 30.36 3.78 -16.47
N ARG A 11 31.36 4.02 -15.60
CA ARG A 11 31.20 3.88 -14.14
C ARG A 11 30.12 4.80 -13.57
N ALA A 12 30.05 6.05 -14.02
CA ALA A 12 29.01 6.98 -13.58
C ALA A 12 27.59 6.54 -14.00
N ARG A 13 27.45 5.80 -15.12
CA ARG A 13 26.18 5.27 -15.61
C ARG A 13 25.72 4.00 -14.91
N GLU A 14 26.64 3.22 -14.34
CA GLU A 14 26.31 2.04 -13.54
C GLU A 14 25.58 2.40 -12.24
N MET A 15 25.74 3.64 -11.75
CA MET A 15 25.07 4.11 -10.55
C MET A 15 23.56 4.31 -10.78
N ASP A 16 22.75 3.51 -10.07
CA ASP A 16 21.30 3.69 -10.01
C ASP A 16 20.93 4.93 -9.19
N LEU A 17 19.86 5.61 -9.60
CA LEU A 17 19.36 6.80 -8.91
C LEU A 17 18.92 6.49 -7.47
N LEU A 18 18.27 5.33 -7.26
CA LEU A 18 17.83 4.95 -5.93
C LEU A 18 19.01 4.81 -4.97
N THR A 19 20.09 4.19 -5.44
CA THR A 19 21.33 4.03 -4.67
C THR A 19 21.97 5.38 -4.39
N TYR A 20 22.06 6.25 -5.39
CA TYR A 20 22.60 7.61 -5.22
C TYR A 20 21.82 8.40 -4.16
N LEU A 21 20.49 8.49 -4.28
CA LEU A 21 19.66 9.26 -3.34
C LEU A 21 19.69 8.66 -1.93
N ARG A 22 19.73 7.33 -1.77
CA ARG A 22 19.83 6.71 -0.45
C ARG A 22 21.14 7.05 0.26
N THR A 23 22.23 7.13 -0.48
CA THR A 23 23.57 7.34 0.08
C THR A 23 23.84 8.82 0.36
N TYR A 24 23.56 9.71 -0.58
CA TYR A 24 23.98 11.11 -0.51
C TYR A 24 22.85 12.06 -0.10
N GLU A 25 21.61 11.77 -0.47
CA GLU A 25 20.45 12.66 -0.22
C GLU A 25 19.25 11.89 0.38
N PRO A 26 19.43 11.15 1.50
CA PRO A 26 18.35 10.30 2.04
C PRO A 26 17.13 11.08 2.52
N GLN A 27 17.32 12.37 2.80
CA GLN A 27 16.28 13.30 3.22
C GLN A 27 15.30 13.65 2.10
N GLU A 28 15.72 13.57 0.84
CA GLU A 28 14.85 13.77 -0.32
C GLU A 28 14.02 12.53 -0.64
N LEU A 29 14.42 11.35 -0.17
CA LEU A 29 13.74 10.10 -0.50
C LEU A 29 12.51 9.87 0.38
N VAL A 30 11.33 9.79 -0.24
CA VAL A 30 10.05 9.47 0.39
C VAL A 30 9.52 8.14 -0.14
N HIS A 31 9.13 7.24 0.77
CA HIS A 31 8.53 5.96 0.39
C HIS A 31 7.03 6.14 0.17
N PHE A 32 6.57 5.88 -1.06
CA PHE A 32 5.16 6.01 -1.42
C PHE A 32 4.38 4.70 -1.21
N GLY A 33 5.02 3.55 -1.49
CA GLY A 33 4.42 2.22 -1.30
C GLY A 33 5.00 1.16 -2.22
N GLY A 34 5.03 -0.10 -1.76
CA GLY A 34 5.65 -1.20 -2.50
C GLY A 34 7.13 -0.95 -2.77
N SER A 35 7.57 -1.16 -4.01
CA SER A 35 8.93 -0.89 -4.49
C SER A 35 9.11 0.51 -5.11
N THR A 36 8.12 1.40 -4.96
CA THR A 36 8.14 2.73 -5.58
C THR A 36 8.53 3.82 -4.59
N TYR A 37 9.47 4.67 -4.99
CA TYR A 37 9.93 5.82 -4.21
C TYR A 37 9.60 7.13 -4.94
N CYS A 38 9.39 8.21 -4.19
CA CYS A 38 9.25 9.56 -4.69
C CYS A 38 10.27 10.48 -4.02
N THR A 39 10.59 11.59 -4.69
CA THR A 39 11.41 12.65 -4.09
C THR A 39 10.52 13.67 -3.36
N ARG A 40 11.02 14.31 -2.30
CA ARG A 40 10.28 15.35 -1.57
C ARG A 40 10.16 16.64 -2.38
N GLU A 41 11.24 17.05 -3.04
CA GLU A 41 11.24 18.20 -3.96
C GLU A 41 10.23 18.04 -5.11
N HIS A 42 10.07 16.81 -5.62
CA HIS A 42 9.20 16.52 -6.77
C HIS A 42 8.33 15.30 -6.50
N ASP A 43 7.07 15.55 -6.14
CA ASP A 43 6.02 14.55 -5.87
C ASP A 43 5.69 13.65 -7.08
N SER A 44 5.85 14.21 -8.27
CA SER A 44 5.60 13.59 -9.57
C SER A 44 6.78 12.79 -10.12
N LEU A 45 7.94 12.85 -9.46
CA LEU A 45 9.09 12.02 -9.80
C LEU A 45 8.94 10.68 -9.06
N LYS A 46 8.84 9.59 -9.83
CA LYS A 46 8.72 8.25 -9.29
C LYS A 46 9.90 7.40 -9.73
N ILE A 47 10.43 6.64 -8.78
CA ILE A 47 11.55 5.72 -8.96
C ILE A 47 11.03 4.30 -8.75
N SER A 48 11.24 3.43 -9.74
CA SER A 48 10.80 2.04 -9.72
C SER A 48 11.74 1.17 -10.56
N ASN A 49 12.13 0.00 -10.03
CA ASN A 49 12.91 -1.01 -10.76
C ASN A 49 14.18 -0.46 -11.46
N GLY A 50 14.94 0.41 -10.79
CA GLY A 50 16.17 1.00 -11.36
C GLY A 50 15.92 1.98 -12.50
N LYS A 51 14.71 2.53 -12.58
CA LYS A 51 14.31 3.57 -13.54
C LYS A 51 13.58 4.67 -12.80
N TRP A 52 13.64 5.88 -13.32
CA TRP A 52 12.91 7.01 -12.78
C TRP A 52 12.19 7.78 -13.88
N CYS A 53 10.98 8.23 -13.55
CA CYS A 53 10.11 8.98 -14.45
C CYS A 53 9.57 10.20 -13.71
N TRP A 54 9.78 11.37 -14.31
CA TRP A 54 9.16 12.61 -13.92
C TRP A 54 7.92 12.84 -14.78
N PHE A 55 6.76 12.43 -14.25
CA PHE A 55 5.51 12.40 -15.01
C PHE A 55 5.06 13.79 -15.47
N SER A 56 5.24 14.83 -14.66
CA SER A 56 4.81 16.19 -14.98
C SER A 56 5.61 16.84 -16.12
N ARG A 57 6.89 16.48 -16.29
CA ARG A 57 7.73 16.99 -17.38
C ARG A 57 7.91 16.01 -18.54
N GLY A 58 7.41 14.77 -18.41
CA GLY A 58 7.59 13.72 -19.42
C GLY A 58 9.04 13.27 -19.59
N ILE A 59 9.87 13.45 -18.56
CA ILE A 59 11.29 13.12 -18.58
C ILE A 59 11.52 11.82 -17.83
N GLY A 60 12.38 10.95 -18.35
CA GLY A 60 12.79 9.73 -17.66
C GLY A 60 14.27 9.42 -17.84
N GLY A 61 14.75 8.52 -16.99
CA GLY A 61 16.13 8.06 -17.01
C GLY A 61 16.30 6.71 -16.30
N TYR A 62 17.46 6.13 -16.51
CA TYR A 62 17.87 4.86 -15.90
C TYR A 62 18.99 5.07 -14.90
N SER A 63 19.85 6.07 -15.15
CA SER A 63 21.02 6.36 -14.34
C SER A 63 20.80 7.54 -13.40
N ALA A 64 21.58 7.59 -12.32
CA ALA A 64 21.71 8.79 -11.49
C ALA A 64 22.28 9.97 -12.28
N LEU A 65 23.15 9.70 -13.26
CA LEU A 65 23.72 10.73 -14.14
C LEU A 65 22.64 11.48 -14.94
N ASP A 66 21.68 10.74 -15.51
CA ASP A 66 20.54 11.35 -16.22
C ASP A 66 19.72 12.26 -15.29
N TYR A 67 19.60 11.91 -14.01
CA TYR A 67 18.86 12.69 -13.03
C TYR A 67 19.57 14.00 -12.71
N LEU A 68 20.88 13.98 -12.46
CA LEU A 68 21.64 15.20 -12.19
C LEU A 68 21.61 16.17 -13.38
N ILE A 69 21.67 15.65 -14.60
CA ILE A 69 21.63 16.48 -15.81
C ILE A 69 20.23 17.04 -16.06
N LYS A 70 19.18 16.21 -15.98
CA LYS A 70 17.83 16.60 -16.41
C LYS A 70 16.98 17.23 -15.31
N VAL A 71 17.21 16.85 -14.05
CA VAL A 71 16.41 17.31 -12.91
C VAL A 71 17.13 18.43 -12.16
N LYS A 72 18.42 18.25 -11.86
CA LYS A 72 19.24 19.28 -11.21
C LYS A 72 19.90 20.26 -12.20
N GLU A 73 19.65 20.09 -13.51
CA GLU A 73 20.15 20.95 -14.59
C GLU A 73 21.68 21.15 -14.57
N MET A 74 22.42 20.16 -14.04
CA MET A 74 23.88 20.23 -13.95
C MET A 74 24.54 19.95 -15.30
N PRO A 75 25.65 20.63 -15.63
CA PRO A 75 26.42 20.31 -16.82
C PRO A 75 27.01 18.89 -16.69
N PHE A 76 27.08 18.18 -17.82
CA PHE A 76 27.52 16.78 -17.86
C PHE A 76 28.84 16.54 -17.12
N THR A 77 29.80 17.44 -17.26
CA THR A 77 31.12 17.32 -16.63
C THR A 77 31.02 17.37 -15.10
N GLN A 78 30.25 18.31 -14.56
CA GLN A 78 30.02 18.38 -13.12
C GLN A 78 29.23 17.17 -12.62
N ALA A 79 28.20 16.73 -13.34
CA ALA A 79 27.41 15.57 -12.92
C ALA A 79 28.28 14.30 -12.79
N VAL A 80 29.21 14.09 -13.72
CA VAL A 80 30.17 12.98 -13.65
C VAL A 80 31.15 13.17 -12.48
N GLU A 81 31.72 14.37 -12.31
CA GLU A 81 32.61 14.68 -11.18
C GLU A 81 31.93 14.49 -9.83
N THR A 82 30.66 14.89 -9.69
CA THR A 82 29.87 14.66 -8.48
C THR A 82 29.70 13.18 -8.20
N ILE A 83 29.29 12.38 -9.18
CA ILE A 83 29.12 10.92 -8.98
C ILE A 83 30.47 10.26 -8.64
N MET A 84 31.56 10.67 -9.30
CA MET A 84 32.88 10.09 -9.07
C MET A 84 33.51 10.52 -7.74
N GLY A 85 33.35 11.78 -7.33
CA GLY A 85 33.76 12.28 -6.02
C GLY A 85 33.01 11.55 -4.91
N ASN A 86 31.70 11.41 -5.08
CA ASN A 86 30.83 10.65 -4.20
C ASN A 86 31.22 9.16 -4.12
N LEU A 87 31.61 8.53 -5.23
CA LEU A 87 32.11 7.16 -5.27
C LEU A 87 33.47 6.98 -4.56
N SER A 88 34.31 8.02 -4.60
CA SER A 88 35.64 8.00 -3.97
C SER A 88 35.58 8.30 -2.48
N GLU A 89 34.58 9.05 -2.03
CA GLU A 89 34.30 9.25 -0.62
C GLU A 89 33.57 8.03 -0.06
N ALA A 90 34.06 7.49 1.05
CA ALA A 90 33.39 6.39 1.72
C ALA A 90 31.94 6.81 2.00
N PRO A 91 30.93 6.03 1.57
CA PRO A 91 29.54 6.42 1.74
C PRO A 91 29.29 6.68 3.23
N PRO A 92 28.71 7.83 3.62
CA PRO A 92 28.32 8.03 5.00
C PRO A 92 27.42 6.86 5.37
N ALA A 93 27.82 6.10 6.40
CA ALA A 93 27.11 4.92 6.84
C ALA A 93 25.79 5.32 7.51
N PHE A 94 24.87 5.91 6.76
CA PHE A 94 23.50 6.08 7.19
C PHE A 94 22.78 4.77 6.95
N VAL A 95 22.98 3.85 7.89
CA VAL A 95 22.09 2.72 8.05
C VAL A 95 20.82 3.31 8.68
N PRO A 96 19.69 3.46 7.97
CA PRO A 96 18.46 3.80 8.66
C PRO A 96 18.23 2.69 9.68
N ALA A 97 18.31 3.05 10.96
CA ALA A 97 18.07 2.09 12.03
C ALA A 97 16.76 1.37 11.70
N PRO A 98 16.74 0.02 11.68
CA PRO A 98 15.52 -0.71 11.46
C PRO A 98 14.54 -0.22 12.52
N LYS A 99 13.54 0.55 12.08
CA LYS A 99 12.47 1.00 12.97
C LYS A 99 11.78 -0.27 13.39
N THR A 100 12.15 -0.79 14.55
CA THR A 100 11.46 -1.89 15.20
C THR A 100 9.98 -1.55 15.11
N PRO A 101 9.17 -2.37 14.42
CA PRO A 101 7.75 -2.08 14.30
C PRO A 101 7.20 -2.05 15.71
N LYS A 102 6.97 -0.83 16.23
CA LYS A 102 6.32 -0.64 17.52
C LYS A 102 5.01 -1.40 17.41
N GLU A 103 4.82 -2.35 18.31
CA GLU A 103 3.62 -3.16 18.37
C GLU A 103 2.45 -2.20 18.51
N LYS A 104 1.73 -1.96 17.40
CA LYS A 104 0.63 -1.02 17.42
C LYS A 104 -0.52 -1.73 18.11
N VAL A 105 -0.85 -1.29 19.31
CA VAL A 105 -2.05 -1.74 20.00
C VAL A 105 -3.25 -1.27 19.18
N LEU A 106 -4.07 -2.22 18.72
CA LEU A 106 -5.30 -1.92 18.00
C LEU A 106 -6.28 -1.22 18.95
N LEU A 107 -6.63 0.02 18.62
CA LEU A 107 -7.68 0.74 19.34
C LEU A 107 -8.99 0.57 18.58
N LEU A 108 -9.82 -0.36 19.05
CA LEU A 108 -11.14 -0.61 18.48
C LEU A 108 -12.11 0.53 18.86
N PRO A 109 -12.92 1.01 17.90
CA PRO A 109 -14.04 1.90 18.19
C PRO A 109 -15.00 1.28 19.21
N GLN A 110 -15.58 2.11 20.07
CA GLN A 110 -16.61 1.67 21.01
C GLN A 110 -17.79 1.07 20.25
N ALA A 111 -18.16 -0.17 20.61
CA ALA A 111 -19.33 -0.83 20.04
C ALA A 111 -20.61 -0.21 20.59
N ASN A 112 -21.57 0.02 19.70
CA ASN A 112 -22.92 0.39 20.06
C ASN A 112 -23.69 -0.81 20.63
N ARG A 113 -24.76 -0.55 21.39
CA ARG A 113 -25.62 -1.59 21.98
C ARG A 113 -26.46 -2.33 20.94
N SER A 114 -26.77 -1.67 19.83
CA SER A 114 -27.55 -2.21 18.72
C SER A 114 -26.79 -2.03 17.41
N ALA A 115 -26.93 -3.01 16.51
CA ALA A 115 -26.34 -2.98 15.17
C ALA A 115 -27.38 -2.73 14.06
N THR A 116 -28.54 -2.18 14.42
CA THR A 116 -29.70 -2.04 13.54
C THR A 116 -29.37 -1.27 12.26
N HIS A 117 -28.61 -0.17 12.36
CA HIS A 117 -28.26 0.64 11.19
C HIS A 117 -27.26 -0.11 10.31
N ALA A 118 -26.30 -0.79 10.92
CA ALA A 118 -25.32 -1.59 10.20
C ALA A 118 -25.99 -2.74 9.41
N VAL A 119 -26.91 -3.45 10.04
CA VAL A 119 -27.67 -4.54 9.40
C VAL A 119 -28.46 -4.02 8.21
N GLU A 120 -29.24 -2.95 8.40
CA GLU A 120 -30.05 -2.37 7.32
C GLU A 120 -29.19 -1.87 6.15
N TYR A 121 -28.06 -1.22 6.44
CA TYR A 121 -27.12 -0.75 5.43
C TYR A 121 -26.55 -1.90 4.58
N LEU A 122 -26.10 -2.97 5.22
CA LEU A 122 -25.52 -4.13 4.56
C LEU A 122 -26.56 -4.91 3.76
N HIS A 123 -27.77 -5.04 4.32
CA HIS A 123 -28.88 -5.66 3.61
C HIS A 123 -29.27 -4.88 2.35
N ARG A 124 -29.37 -3.54 2.43
CA ARG A 124 -29.59 -2.67 1.24
C ARG A 124 -28.49 -2.81 0.19
N ARG A 125 -27.29 -3.28 0.57
CA ARG A 125 -26.17 -3.57 -0.35
C ARG A 125 -26.20 -4.99 -0.93
N GLY A 126 -27.23 -5.78 -0.62
CA GLY A 126 -27.43 -7.13 -1.14
C GLY A 126 -26.72 -8.22 -0.35
N ILE A 127 -26.46 -7.99 0.94
CA ILE A 127 -25.87 -8.98 1.85
C ILE A 127 -26.98 -9.66 2.63
N ASP A 128 -26.97 -10.99 2.68
CA ASP A 128 -27.98 -11.78 3.36
C ASP A 128 -27.95 -11.58 4.89
N TYR A 129 -29.13 -11.58 5.52
CA TYR A 129 -29.27 -11.42 6.98
C TYR A 129 -28.52 -12.50 7.74
N GLU A 130 -28.53 -13.76 7.28
CA GLU A 130 -27.85 -14.86 7.96
C GLU A 130 -26.34 -14.62 8.04
N LEU A 131 -25.76 -14.07 6.98
CA LEU A 131 -24.33 -13.76 6.92
C LEU A 131 -23.97 -12.57 7.82
N ILE A 132 -24.84 -11.56 7.86
CA ILE A 132 -24.68 -10.40 8.73
C ILE A 132 -24.75 -10.83 10.19
N ASP A 133 -25.77 -11.61 10.56
CA ASP A 133 -25.97 -12.12 11.92
C ASP A 133 -24.81 -13.00 12.36
N PHE A 134 -24.32 -13.89 11.48
CA PHE A 134 -23.12 -14.68 11.74
C PHE A 134 -21.90 -13.78 12.04
N CYS A 135 -21.70 -12.72 11.27
CA CYS A 135 -20.58 -11.80 11.47
C CYS A 135 -20.72 -11.00 12.77
N ILE A 136 -21.93 -10.66 13.19
CA ILE A 136 -22.20 -9.98 14.46
C ILE A 136 -21.95 -10.92 15.64
N GLN A 137 -22.48 -12.14 15.58
CA GLN A 137 -22.31 -13.15 16.65
C GLN A 137 -20.84 -13.54 16.84
N THR A 138 -20.07 -13.61 15.75
CA THR A 138 -18.64 -13.91 15.80
C THR A 138 -17.78 -12.67 16.13
N GLY A 139 -18.39 -11.51 16.40
CA GLY A 139 -17.67 -10.27 16.74
C GLY A 139 -16.86 -9.68 15.58
N ARG A 140 -17.12 -10.12 14.35
CA ARG A 140 -16.43 -9.66 13.13
C ARG A 140 -17.04 -8.39 12.58
N LEU A 141 -18.29 -8.12 12.94
CA LEU A 141 -19.04 -6.96 12.50
C LEU A 141 -19.76 -6.34 13.67
N TYR A 142 -19.62 -5.02 13.82
CA TYR A 142 -20.39 -4.28 14.82
C TYR A 142 -20.59 -2.84 14.37
N GLU A 143 -21.54 -2.17 15.01
CA GLU A 143 -21.83 -0.76 14.76
C GLU A 143 -21.07 0.11 15.77
N SER A 144 -20.38 1.16 15.30
CA SER A 144 -19.62 2.03 16.21
C SER A 144 -20.49 3.14 16.81
N TYR A 145 -20.15 3.55 18.04
CA TYR A 145 -20.68 4.74 18.69
C TYR A 145 -19.64 5.87 18.66
N PRO A 146 -20.00 7.15 18.50
CA PRO A 146 -21.36 7.72 18.31
C PRO A 146 -21.80 7.86 16.85
N TYR A 147 -20.92 7.55 15.90
CA TYR A 147 -21.16 7.86 14.48
C TYR A 147 -21.95 6.80 13.71
N HIS A 148 -22.32 5.70 14.36
CA HIS A 148 -23.07 4.59 13.75
C HIS A 148 -22.39 4.06 12.47
N ASN A 149 -21.05 3.93 12.46
CA ASN A 149 -20.34 3.37 11.32
C ASN A 149 -20.36 1.83 11.40
N VAL A 150 -20.34 1.15 10.24
CA VAL A 150 -20.10 -0.28 10.19
C VAL A 150 -18.61 -0.55 10.38
N VAL A 151 -18.26 -1.32 11.42
CA VAL A 151 -16.89 -1.74 11.70
C VAL A 151 -16.71 -3.20 11.31
N PHE A 152 -15.78 -3.45 10.40
CA PHE A 152 -15.35 -4.78 9.98
C PHE A 152 -14.04 -5.13 10.67
N VAL A 153 -14.04 -6.21 11.45
CA VAL A 153 -12.91 -6.66 12.25
C VAL A 153 -12.22 -7.86 11.60
N GLY A 154 -10.93 -7.72 11.31
CA GLY A 154 -10.06 -8.83 10.98
C GLY A 154 -9.48 -9.44 12.24
N MET A 155 -9.63 -10.75 12.41
CA MET A 155 -9.10 -11.48 13.56
C MET A 155 -7.93 -12.37 13.16
N ASP A 156 -7.09 -12.66 14.16
CA ASP A 156 -6.01 -13.64 14.10
C ASP A 156 -6.54 -15.08 14.14
N ALA A 157 -5.66 -16.07 13.96
CA ALA A 157 -5.97 -17.49 14.15
C ALA A 157 -6.48 -17.79 15.58
N ASP A 158 -6.01 -17.03 16.57
CA ASP A 158 -6.43 -17.09 17.97
C ASP A 158 -7.76 -16.35 18.24
N GLY A 159 -8.44 -15.83 17.21
CA GLY A 159 -9.69 -15.07 17.36
C GLY A 159 -9.51 -13.65 17.92
N LYS A 160 -8.26 -13.18 18.05
CA LYS A 160 -7.96 -11.85 18.59
C LYS A 160 -8.10 -10.78 17.50
N PRO A 161 -8.78 -9.64 17.75
CA PRO A 161 -8.91 -8.59 16.75
C PRO A 161 -7.55 -7.91 16.48
N ARG A 162 -7.10 -7.90 15.22
CA ARG A 162 -5.83 -7.31 14.76
C ARG A 162 -6.03 -6.19 13.72
N TYR A 163 -7.20 -6.12 13.11
CA TYR A 163 -7.55 -5.14 12.10
C TYR A 163 -8.97 -4.63 12.29
N ALA A 164 -9.22 -3.35 12.05
CA ALA A 164 -10.58 -2.83 11.94
C ALA A 164 -10.72 -1.79 10.83
N ASN A 165 -11.70 -1.98 9.95
CA ASN A 165 -12.09 -1.02 8.92
C ASN A 165 -13.46 -0.43 9.26
N GLN A 166 -13.61 0.88 9.13
CA GLN A 166 -14.85 1.61 9.38
C GLN A 166 -15.45 2.11 8.07
N ARG A 167 -16.76 1.96 7.93
CA ARG A 167 -17.57 2.48 6.82
C ARG A 167 -18.71 3.33 7.34
N GLY A 168 -18.84 4.54 6.81
CA GLY A 168 -19.93 5.45 7.10
C GLY A 168 -21.29 4.89 6.64
N ILE A 169 -22.29 4.95 7.52
CA ILE A 169 -23.69 4.72 7.15
C ILE A 169 -24.28 6.08 6.77
N GLY A 170 -24.49 6.31 5.47
CA GLY A 170 -25.00 7.58 4.96
C GLY A 170 -23.95 8.66 4.67
N SER A 171 -22.66 8.37 4.89
CA SER A 171 -21.54 9.21 4.44
C SER A 171 -20.54 8.40 3.63
N ASP A 172 -19.73 9.07 2.81
CA ASP A 172 -18.63 8.44 2.06
C ASP A 172 -17.38 8.16 2.92
N PHE A 173 -17.54 8.14 4.25
CA PHE A 173 -16.44 7.91 5.18
C PHE A 173 -15.88 6.48 5.06
N ILE A 174 -14.59 6.38 4.81
CA ILE A 174 -13.84 5.13 4.76
C ILE A 174 -12.55 5.33 5.53
N GLY A 175 -12.38 4.58 6.61
CA GLY A 175 -11.21 4.71 7.48
C GLY A 175 -10.73 3.36 8.01
N ASP A 176 -9.44 3.27 8.32
CA ASP A 176 -8.88 2.15 9.09
C ASP A 176 -8.73 2.62 10.55
N ALA A 177 -8.98 1.73 11.52
CA ALA A 177 -8.81 2.06 12.94
C ALA A 177 -7.32 2.18 13.30
N ASN A 178 -7.02 2.96 14.34
CA ASN A 178 -5.63 3.19 14.73
C ASN A 178 -4.98 1.88 15.22
N GLY A 179 -3.78 1.61 14.72
CA GLY A 179 -3.06 0.36 15.01
C GLY A 179 -3.53 -0.87 14.24
N SER A 180 -4.36 -0.69 13.20
CA SER A 180 -4.78 -1.80 12.33
C SER A 180 -3.63 -2.41 11.53
N ASP A 181 -3.49 -3.73 11.63
CA ASP A 181 -2.56 -4.51 10.82
C ASP A 181 -3.24 -5.06 9.57
N LYS A 182 -2.79 -4.61 8.38
CA LYS A 182 -3.38 -4.98 7.09
C LYS A 182 -3.14 -6.44 6.69
N HIS A 183 -2.24 -7.15 7.38
CA HIS A 183 -2.02 -8.59 7.14
C HIS A 183 -3.24 -9.42 7.57
N TYR A 184 -3.99 -8.96 8.57
CA TYR A 184 -5.18 -9.63 9.07
C TYR A 184 -6.44 -9.00 8.44
N SER A 185 -6.70 -9.29 7.16
CA SER A 185 -7.91 -8.76 6.50
C SER A 185 -9.18 -9.42 7.03
N PHE A 186 -10.29 -8.66 7.03
CA PHE A 186 -11.61 -9.24 7.29
C PHE A 186 -11.90 -10.40 6.32
N GLY A 187 -12.31 -11.53 6.89
CA GLY A 187 -12.67 -12.73 6.17
C GLY A 187 -13.64 -13.56 7.00
N ILE A 188 -14.51 -14.30 6.31
CA ILE A 188 -15.44 -15.24 6.92
C ILE A 188 -14.77 -16.61 6.85
N PRO A 189 -14.50 -17.28 7.98
CA PRO A 189 -13.85 -18.59 7.98
C PRO A 189 -14.76 -19.61 7.28
N ALA A 190 -14.18 -20.42 6.39
CA ALA A 190 -14.90 -21.55 5.79
C ALA A 190 -15.00 -22.70 6.80
N ALA A 191 -16.09 -23.46 6.76
CA ALA A 191 -16.35 -24.58 7.66
C ALA A 191 -15.36 -25.75 7.53
N ALA A 192 -14.52 -25.78 6.50
CA ALA A 192 -13.45 -26.74 6.32
C ALA A 192 -12.13 -26.01 6.02
N ALA A 193 -11.04 -26.50 6.60
CA ALA A 193 -9.68 -26.06 6.29
C ALA A 193 -9.32 -26.51 4.87
N SER A 194 -9.79 -25.76 3.88
CA SER A 194 -9.25 -25.79 2.53
C SER A 194 -8.22 -24.66 2.44
N ASP A 195 -7.01 -24.97 1.97
CA ASP A 195 -5.95 -23.98 1.66
C ASP A 195 -6.41 -22.89 0.67
N THR A 196 -7.58 -23.06 0.07
CA THR A 196 -8.35 -21.99 -0.53
C THR A 196 -9.09 -21.24 0.56
N LEU A 197 -8.45 -20.21 1.13
CA LEU A 197 -9.19 -19.12 1.77
C LEU A 197 -10.31 -18.72 0.80
N CYS A 198 -11.55 -19.08 1.12
CA CYS A 198 -12.71 -18.36 0.62
C CYS A 198 -12.70 -17.01 1.33
N SER A 199 -11.68 -16.19 1.03
CA SER A 199 -11.76 -14.78 1.32
C SER A 199 -12.90 -14.30 0.46
N VAL A 200 -14.10 -14.21 1.04
CA VAL A 200 -15.03 -13.17 0.64
C VAL A 200 -14.32 -11.88 1.02
N ARG A 201 -13.33 -11.52 0.19
CA ARG A 201 -12.60 -10.29 0.30
C ARG A 201 -13.63 -9.29 -0.15
N TRP A 202 -14.27 -8.66 0.82
CA TRP A 202 -15.03 -7.44 0.61
C TRP A 202 -14.02 -6.41 0.08
N ARG A 203 -13.69 -6.51 -1.22
CA ARG A 203 -12.61 -5.76 -1.84
C ARG A 203 -12.93 -4.29 -1.63
N ARG A 204 -11.88 -3.49 -1.44
CA ARG A 204 -11.91 -2.02 -1.26
C ARG A 204 -12.55 -1.24 -2.43
N ARG A 205 -13.24 -1.89 -3.38
CA ARG A 205 -13.89 -1.33 -4.56
C ARG A 205 -15.36 -1.77 -4.58
N TRP A 206 -16.22 -0.95 -3.98
CA TRP A 206 -17.65 -0.89 -4.34
C TRP A 206 -17.87 0.48 -5.00
N ALA A 207 -17.28 0.63 -6.19
CA ALA A 207 -17.60 1.69 -7.13
C ALA A 207 -18.46 1.05 -8.23
N PHE A 208 -19.69 1.56 -8.35
CA PHE A 208 -20.57 1.59 -9.51
C PHE A 208 -20.47 0.51 -10.61
N LEU A 209 -21.66 -0.10 -10.83
CA LEU A 209 -22.29 -0.54 -12.08
C LEU A 209 -22.30 -2.04 -12.46
N PRO A 210 -23.44 -2.50 -13.02
CA PRO A 210 -23.85 -3.89 -13.15
C PRO A 210 -23.30 -4.48 -14.44
N GLN A 211 -23.10 -5.81 -14.47
CA GLN A 211 -23.39 -6.67 -15.64
C GLN A 211 -22.90 -8.12 -15.43
N TYR A 212 -23.84 -9.05 -15.63
CA TYR A 212 -23.72 -10.48 -15.89
C TYR A 212 -23.14 -11.40 -14.78
N TRP A 213 -24.05 -11.99 -14.00
CA TRP A 213 -23.85 -13.35 -13.48
C TRP A 213 -24.52 -14.33 -14.45
N THR A 214 -23.75 -14.94 -15.33
CA THR A 214 -24.09 -16.23 -15.94
C THR A 214 -23.33 -17.31 -15.20
N PHE A 215 -24.05 -18.09 -14.39
CA PHE A 215 -23.54 -19.34 -13.82
C PHE A 215 -23.49 -20.41 -14.93
N PRO A 216 -22.37 -21.11 -15.17
CA PRO A 216 -22.44 -22.43 -15.79
C PRO A 216 -22.81 -23.45 -14.71
N VAL A 217 -24.07 -23.89 -14.74
CA VAL A 217 -24.52 -25.11 -14.04
C VAL A 217 -23.79 -26.29 -14.69
N SER A 218 -22.69 -26.73 -14.09
CA SER A 218 -22.07 -28.01 -14.44
C SER A 218 -22.87 -29.14 -13.81
N ARG A 219 -23.74 -29.72 -14.63
CA ARG A 219 -24.47 -30.96 -14.41
C ARG A 219 -23.47 -32.12 -14.33
N ALA A 220 -23.09 -32.55 -13.13
CA ALA A 220 -22.34 -33.78 -12.93
C ALA A 220 -23.31 -34.94 -12.71
N VAL A 221 -23.53 -35.70 -13.77
CA VAL A 221 -24.08 -37.06 -13.77
C VAL A 221 -23.25 -37.95 -12.85
N ARG A 222 -23.89 -38.76 -12.01
CA ARG A 222 -23.43 -40.12 -11.67
C ARG A 222 -24.58 -40.97 -11.12
N ARG A 223 -24.90 -41.98 -11.93
CA ARG A 223 -25.46 -43.33 -11.69
C ARG A 223 -26.69 -43.47 -10.80
#